data_AF-A0A8T5AXW1-F1
#
_entry.id   AF-A0A8T5AXW1-F1
#
_cell.length_a   1.000
_cell.length_b   1.000
_cell.length_c   1.000
_cell.angle_alpha   90.00
_cell.angle_beta   90.00
_cell.angle_gamma   90.00
#
_symmetry.space_group_name_H-M   'P 1'
#
loop_
_entity.id
_entity.type
_entity.pdbx_description
1 polymer ?
#
loop_
_entity_poly.entity_id
_entity_poly.type
_entity_poly.pdbx_seq_one_letter_code
_entity_poly.pdbx_strand_id
1 'polypeptide(L)'
;MTRVLVTGGGGFIGSNLVCELEKRGHEVWICDLTHSWRLNYVRCDVSKYRQVERLFEEHNFDYVYHAAAEYGRWNGEDYYENLWLTNAVS
;
A
#
# COMPACT_ATOMS: atom_id res chain seq x y z
N MET A 1 -8.80 -13.19 -14.26
CA MET A 1 -8.12 -11.90 -14.04
C MET A 1 -8.75 -11.28 -12.81
N THR A 2 -7.98 -11.08 -11.75
CA THR A 2 -8.47 -10.52 -10.47
C THR A 2 -7.82 -9.16 -10.26
N ARG A 3 -8.52 -8.24 -9.58
CA ARG A 3 -8.01 -6.94 -9.17
C ARG A 3 -7.43 -7.03 -7.78
N VAL A 4 -6.15 -6.70 -7.67
CA VAL A 4 -5.40 -6.84 -6.42
C VAL A 4 -4.83 -5.51 -6.03
N LEU A 5 -5.14 -5.06 -4.82
CA LEU A 5 -4.50 -3.90 -4.22
C LEU A 5 -3.26 -4.34 -3.42
N VAL A 6 -2.14 -3.64 -3.60
CA VAL A 6 -0.94 -3.81 -2.79
C VAL A 6 -0.60 -2.48 -2.13
N THR A 7 -0.77 -2.39 -0.80
CA THR A 7 -0.30 -1.22 -0.04
C THR A 7 1.21 -1.36 0.21
N GLY A 8 1.94 -0.23 0.20
CA GLY A 8 3.42 -0.26 0.27
C GLY A 8 4.06 -0.92 -0.96
N GLY A 9 3.37 -0.92 -2.10
CA GLY A 9 3.82 -1.58 -3.33
C GLY A 9 5.06 -0.96 -3.99
N GLY A 10 5.45 0.25 -3.60
CA GLY A 10 6.73 0.86 -3.97
C GLY A 10 7.89 0.46 -3.05
N GLY A 11 7.60 -0.17 -1.92
CA GLY A 11 8.59 -0.67 -0.96
C GLY A 11 9.30 -1.94 -1.42
N PHE A 12 10.26 -2.41 -0.62
CA PHE A 12 11.09 -3.57 -0.96
C PHE A 12 10.29 -4.85 -1.18
N ILE A 13 9.43 -5.22 -0.22
CA ILE A 13 8.59 -6.43 -0.31
C ILE A 13 7.45 -6.21 -1.33
N GLY A 14 6.76 -5.08 -1.23
CA GLY A 14 5.62 -4.76 -2.08
C GLY A 14 5.95 -4.76 -3.58
N SER A 15 7.09 -4.19 -3.98
CA SER A 15 7.48 -4.12 -5.40
C SER A 15 7.77 -5.49 -6.02
N ASN A 16 8.38 -6.41 -5.25
CA ASN A 16 8.58 -7.80 -5.69
C ASN A 16 7.24 -8.53 -5.81
N LEU A 17 6.31 -8.32 -4.87
CA LEU A 17 4.97 -8.91 -4.92
C LEU A 17 4.17 -8.39 -6.12
N VAL A 18 4.19 -7.08 -6.37
CA VAL A 18 3.55 -6.47 -7.54
C VAL A 18 4.07 -7.10 -8.83
N CYS A 19 5.39 -7.22 -8.99
CA CYS A 19 6.00 -7.82 -10.17
C CYS A 19 5.51 -9.26 -10.39
N GLU A 20 5.42 -10.06 -9.33
CA GLU A 20 4.97 -11.45 -9.40
C GLU A 20 3.46 -11.56 -9.74
N LEU A 21 2.62 -10.73 -9.13
CA LEU A 21 1.19 -10.71 -9.40
C LEU A 21 0.88 -10.28 -10.84
N GLU A 22 1.62 -9.30 -11.37
CA GLU A 22 1.49 -8.88 -12.77
C GLU A 22 1.94 -9.98 -13.73
N LYS A 23 3.03 -10.69 -13.44
CA LYS A 23 3.48 -11.85 -14.23
C LYS A 23 2.43 -12.97 -14.29
N ARG A 24 1.64 -13.12 -13.24
CA ARG A 24 0.52 -14.09 -13.18
C ARG A 24 -0.75 -13.60 -13.90
N GLY A 25 -0.73 -12.40 -14.48
CA GLY A 25 -1.85 -11.85 -15.25
C GLY A 25 -2.96 -11.24 -14.38
N HIS A 26 -2.65 -10.84 -13.14
CA HIS A 26 -3.57 -10.08 -12.30
C HIS A 26 -3.51 -8.59 -12.65
N GLU A 27 -4.62 -7.88 -12.44
CA GLU A 27 -4.65 -6.43 -12.51
C GLU A 27 -4.21 -5.88 -11.15
N VAL A 28 -2.99 -5.35 -11.08
CA VAL A 28 -2.41 -4.90 -9.81
C VAL A 28 -2.52 -3.39 -9.68
N TRP A 29 -3.04 -2.97 -8.54
CA TRP A 29 -3.12 -1.59 -8.09
C TRP A 29 -2.16 -1.37 -6.94
N ILE A 30 -1.43 -0.26 -6.98
CA ILE A 30 -0.43 0.09 -5.97
C ILE A 30 -0.95 1.26 -5.15
N CYS A 31 -0.89 1.13 -3.83
CA CYS A 31 -1.16 2.21 -2.87
C CYS A 31 0.14 2.54 -2.12
N ASP A 32 0.62 3.77 -2.23
CA ASP A 32 1.84 4.22 -1.55
C ASP A 32 1.84 5.73 -1.27
N LEU A 33 2.81 6.22 -0.49
CA LEU A 33 2.88 7.63 -0.04
C LEU A 33 3.36 8.59 -1.12
N THR A 34 4.15 8.08 -2.07
CA THR A 34 4.78 8.87 -3.13
C THR A 34 3.83 9.07 -4.32
N HIS A 35 4.18 9.94 -5.27
CA HIS A 35 3.47 10.01 -6.55
C HIS A 35 4.18 9.15 -7.57
N SER A 36 3.40 8.55 -8.46
CA SER A 36 3.91 7.78 -9.60
C SER A 36 3.11 8.12 -10.86
N TRP A 37 3.75 7.93 -12.01
CA TRP A 37 3.14 8.10 -13.33
C TRP A 37 2.38 6.85 -13.80
N ARG A 38 2.40 5.78 -13.02
CA ARG A 38 1.74 4.51 -13.36
C ARG A 38 0.23 4.67 -13.27
N LEU A 39 -0.50 4.13 -14.26
CA LEU A 39 -1.96 4.23 -14.34
C LEU A 39 -2.68 3.58 -13.14
N ASN A 40 -2.24 2.39 -12.72
CA ASN A 40 -2.82 1.66 -11.59
C ASN A 40 -2.10 1.98 -10.28
N TYR A 41 -1.94 3.28 -9.99
CA TYR A 41 -1.25 3.74 -8.80
C TYR A 41 -2.06 4.84 -8.14
N VAL A 42 -2.34 4.65 -6.85
CA VAL A 42 -3.06 5.62 -6.02
C VAL A 42 -2.11 6.09 -4.93
N ARG A 43 -1.93 7.41 -4.85
CA ARG A 43 -1.25 8.01 -3.71
C ARG A 43 -2.20 7.98 -2.51
N CYS A 44 -1.86 7.21 -1.49
CA CYS A 44 -2.67 7.09 -0.29
C CYS A 44 -1.79 6.72 0.90
N ASP A 45 -1.98 7.46 1.99
CA ASP A 45 -1.45 7.14 3.31
C ASP A 45 -2.47 6.26 4.04
N VAL A 46 -2.10 4.99 4.26
CA VAL A 46 -2.96 3.99 4.92
C VAL A 46 -3.30 4.36 6.35
N SER A 47 -2.51 5.22 7.02
CA SER A 47 -2.86 5.73 8.35
C SER A 47 -4.01 6.75 8.34
N LYS A 48 -4.41 7.24 7.14
CA LYS A 48 -5.45 8.26 6.98
C LYS A 48 -6.73 7.62 6.47
N TYR A 49 -7.66 7.34 7.39
CA TYR A 49 -8.96 6.73 7.09
C TYR A 49 -9.67 7.32 5.86
N ARG A 50 -9.75 8.65 5.74
CA ARG A 50 -10.42 9.32 4.61
C ARG A 50 -9.76 9.07 3.25
N GLN A 51 -8.45 8.79 3.21
CA GLN A 51 -7.77 8.44 1.97
C GLN A 51 -8.06 6.99 1.58
N VAL A 52 -8.04 6.08 2.57
CA VAL A 52 -8.38 4.67 2.39
C VAL A 52 -9.85 4.52 1.97
N GLU A 53 -10.76 5.23 2.62
CA GLU A 53 -12.19 5.27 2.27
C GLU A 53 -12.39 5.64 0.79
N ARG A 54 -11.78 6.73 0.32
CA ARG A 54 -11.84 7.15 -1.09
C ARG A 54 -11.29 6.09 -2.05
N LEU A 55 -10.18 5.45 -1.68
CA LEU A 55 -9.58 4.39 -2.50
C LEU A 55 -10.56 3.22 -2.73
N PHE A 56 -11.32 2.83 -1.70
CA PHE A 56 -12.32 1.76 -1.80
C PHE A 56 -13.67 2.23 -2.37
N GLU A 57 -13.99 3.52 -2.32
CA GLU A 57 -15.16 4.09 -3.01
C GLU A 57 -14.94 4.19 -4.52
N GLU A 58 -13.74 4.55 -4.96
CA GLU A 58 -13.40 4.74 -6.38
C GLU A 58 -13.08 3.41 -7.09
N HIS A 59 -12.60 2.41 -6.35
CA HIS A 59 -12.13 1.14 -6.91
C HIS A 59 -12.63 -0.07 -6.12
N ASN A 60 -12.91 -1.16 -6.83
CA ASN A 60 -13.23 -2.45 -6.24
C ASN A 60 -12.05 -3.40 -6.39
N PHE A 61 -11.71 -4.11 -5.31
CA PHE A 61 -10.60 -5.07 -5.28
C PHE A 61 -11.11 -6.43 -4.81
N ASP A 62 -10.62 -7.50 -5.44
CA ASP A 62 -10.91 -8.87 -5.03
C ASP A 62 -10.03 -9.29 -3.84
N TYR A 63 -8.79 -8.79 -3.83
CA TYR A 63 -7.79 -9.07 -2.79
C TYR A 63 -7.00 -7.83 -2.43
N VAL A 64 -6.60 -7.75 -1.16
CA VAL A 64 -5.71 -6.71 -0.65
C VAL A 64 -4.52 -7.37 0.03
N TYR A 65 -3.31 -7.07 -0.47
CA TYR A 65 -2.07 -7.38 0.22
C TYR A 65 -1.59 -6.12 0.94
N HIS A 66 -1.56 -6.18 2.27
CA HIS A 66 -1.08 -5.08 3.09
C HIS A 66 0.42 -5.23 3.35
N ALA A 67 1.25 -4.52 2.59
CA ALA A 67 2.71 -4.51 2.73
C ALA A 67 3.28 -3.12 3.06
N ALA A 68 2.41 -2.15 3.34
CA ALA A 68 2.80 -0.89 3.97
C ALA A 68 3.21 -1.16 5.42
N ALA A 69 4.45 -0.80 5.76
CA ALA A 69 4.93 -0.89 7.13
C ALA A 69 6.09 0.07 7.32
N GLU A 70 6.20 0.60 8.54
CA GLU A 70 7.37 1.34 9.00
C GLU A 70 8.16 0.48 9.99
N TYR A 71 9.49 0.43 9.84
CA TYR A 71 10.35 -0.39 10.69
C TYR A 71 11.68 0.31 10.94
N GLY A 72 12.34 -0.02 12.06
CA GLY A 72 13.65 0.51 12.41
C GLY A 72 13.69 1.01 13.85
N ARG A 73 14.83 0.82 14.52
CA ARG A 73 14.98 1.20 15.94
C ARG A 73 14.78 2.70 16.15
N TRP A 74 15.43 3.52 15.32
CA TRP A 74 15.30 4.99 15.40
C TRP A 74 13.87 5.44 15.13
N ASN A 75 13.17 4.86 14.15
CA ASN A 75 11.77 5.20 13.91
C ASN A 75 10.87 4.80 15.09
N GLY A 76 11.16 3.67 15.75
CA GLY A 76 10.44 3.27 16.95
C GLY A 76 10.69 4.17 18.17
N GLU A 77 11.88 4.76 18.29
CA GLU A 77 12.25 5.63 19.41
C GLU A 77 11.82 7.09 19.16
N ASP A 78 12.08 7.63 17.98
CA ASP A 78 11.85 9.04 17.65
C ASP A 78 10.48 9.31 17.01
N TYR A 79 9.86 8.30 16.38
CA TYR A 79 8.63 8.42 15.58
C TYR A 79 7.61 7.32 15.90
N TYR A 80 7.49 6.95 17.18
CA TYR A 80 6.61 5.88 17.64
C TYR A 80 5.18 6.00 17.12
N GLU A 81 4.60 7.20 17.13
CA GLU A 81 3.22 7.42 16.68
C GLU A 81 3.04 7.05 15.20
N ASN A 82 3.98 7.42 14.33
CA ASN A 82 3.91 7.09 12.90
C ASN A 82 4.03 5.58 12.67
N LEU A 83 4.97 4.95 13.38
CA LEU A 83 5.17 3.51 13.30
C LEU A 83 3.93 2.75 13.79
N TRP A 84 3.33 3.19 14.90
CA TRP A 84 2.12 2.60 15.44
C TRP A 84 0.92 2.79 14.51
N LEU A 85 0.68 4.00 14.02
CA LEU A 85 -0.42 4.30 13.11
C LEU A 85 -0.32 3.50 11.80
N THR A 86 0.86 3.43 11.21
CA THR A 86 1.08 2.74 9.94
C THR A 86 0.95 1.22 10.06
N ASN A 87 1.36 0.65 11.19
CA ASN A 87 1.45 -0.80 11.33
C ASN A 87 0.26 -1.45 12.06
N ALA A 88 -0.45 -0.71 12.92
CA ALA A 88 -1.46 -1.28 13.80
C ALA A 88 -2.88 -0.72 13.60
N VAL A 89 -3.01 0.48 13.04
CA VAL A 89 -4.31 1.17 12.86
C VAL A 89 -4.79 1.15 11.41
N SER A 90 -3.87 0.93 10.47
CA SER A 90 -4.05 1.05 9.02
C SER A 90 -5.03 0.07 8.37
#